data_AF-A0AA39J1E2-F1
#
_entry.id   AF-A0AA39J1E2-F1
#
_cell.length_a   1.000
_cell.length_b   1.000
_cell.length_c   1.000
_cell.angle_alpha   90.00
_cell.angle_beta   90.00
_cell.angle_gamma   90.00
#
_symmetry.space_group_name_H-M   'P 1'
#
loop_
_entity.id
_entity.type
_entity.pdbx_description
1 polymer ?
#
loop_
_entity_poly.entity_id
_entity_poly.type
_entity_poly.pdbx_seq_one_letter_code
_entity_poly.pdbx_strand_id
1 'polypeptide(L)' 'FRSYLSILVPAHRKVLVRMLTSSHTLAVEVLRWAECRHPAVSRCERLCRYCHSKVEDEAHVLLYCEGSDDVEMLRSHFF' A
#
# COMPACT_ATOMS: atom_id res chain seq x y z
N PHE A 1 15.57 0.50 -18.99
CA PHE A 1 16.15 0.77 -17.67
C PHE A 1 15.09 0.49 -16.60
N ARG A 2 15.40 -0.27 -15.54
CA ARG A 2 14.44 -0.56 -14.44
C ARG A 2 14.87 0.24 -13.19
N SER A 3 14.20 1.35 -12.93
CA SER A 3 14.54 2.28 -11.83
C SER A 3 14.59 1.62 -10.45
N TYR A 4 13.76 0.62 -10.20
CA TYR A 4 13.76 -0.08 -8.91
C TYR A 4 15.08 -0.83 -8.61
N LEU A 5 15.88 -1.18 -9.63
CA LEU A 5 17.17 -1.86 -9.44
C LEU A 5 18.28 -0.92 -8.94
N SER A 6 18.12 0.41 -9.09
CA SER A 6 19.11 1.38 -8.60
C SER A 6 18.98 1.67 -7.11
N ILE A 7 17.95 1.14 -6.43
CA ILE A 7 17.77 1.31 -4.99
C ILE A 7 18.86 0.51 -4.26
N LEU A 8 19.76 1.21 -3.57
CA LEU A 8 20.93 0.60 -2.90
C LEU A 8 20.51 -0.30 -1.74
N VAL A 9 19.52 0.11 -0.96
CA VAL A 9 19.07 -0.61 0.23
C VAL A 9 18.21 -1.81 -0.20
N PRO A 10 18.62 -3.07 0.06
CA PRO A 10 17.89 -4.25 -0.37
C PRO A 10 16.45 -4.33 0.17
N ALA A 11 16.24 -3.85 1.40
CA ALA A 11 14.92 -3.82 2.03
C ALA A 11 13.93 -2.92 1.25
N HIS A 12 14.35 -1.69 0.91
CA HIS A 12 13.52 -0.76 0.12
C HIS A 12 13.24 -1.30 -1.28
N ARG A 13 14.25 -1.90 -1.93
CA ARG A 13 14.07 -2.56 -3.23
C ARG A 13 13.00 -3.65 -3.15
N LYS A 14 13.05 -4.50 -2.13
CA LYS A 14 12.08 -5.60 -1.93
C LYS A 14 10.67 -5.07 -1.74
N VAL A 15 10.50 -4.03 -0.93
CA VAL A 15 9.19 -3.38 -0.70
C VAL A 15 8.66 -2.79 -2.00
N LEU A 16 9.49 -2.08 -2.76
CA LEU A 16 9.07 -1.45 -4.01
C LEU A 16 8.74 -2.47 -5.10
N VAL A 17 9.50 -3.57 -5.19
CA VAL A 17 9.14 -4.69 -6.08
C VAL A 17 7.81 -5.29 -5.68
N ARG A 18 7.56 -5.53 -4.39
CA ARG A 18 6.26 -6.04 -3.92
C ARG A 18 5.11 -5.11 -4.29
N MET A 19 5.29 -3.80 -4.17
CA MET A 19 4.30 -2.80 -4.61
C MET A 19 4.05 -2.89 -6.12
N LEU A 20 5.11 -2.95 -6.93
CA LEU A 20 4.98 -3.03 -8.39
C LEU A 20 4.37 -4.35 -8.88
N THR A 21 4.54 -5.44 -8.14
CA THR A 21 4.06 -6.77 -8.52
C THR A 21 2.76 -7.17 -7.82
N SER A 22 2.01 -6.22 -7.24
CA SER A 22 0.77 -6.51 -6.50
C SER A 22 0.94 -7.57 -5.40
N SER A 23 2.14 -7.66 -4.82
CA SER A 23 2.53 -8.67 -3.81
C SER A 23 2.66 -8.04 -2.42
N HIS A 24 1.76 -7.11 -2.10
CA HIS A 24 1.71 -6.37 -0.85
C HIS A 24 0.41 -6.65 -0.09
N THR A 25 0.37 -6.21 1.17
CA THR A 25 -0.69 -6.53 2.13
C THR A 25 -1.79 -5.47 2.20
N LEU A 26 -1.88 -4.58 1.20
CA LEU A 26 -2.93 -3.56 1.15
C LEU A 26 -4.26 -4.17 0.75
N ALA A 27 -5.36 -3.62 1.25
CA ALA A 27 -6.70 -4.15 1.04
C ALA A 27 -7.05 -4.24 -0.44
N VAL A 28 -6.55 -3.32 -1.29
CA VAL A 28 -6.78 -3.35 -2.74
C VAL A 28 -6.36 -4.67 -3.38
N GLU A 29 -5.32 -5.34 -2.85
CA GLU A 29 -4.85 -6.66 -3.33
C GLU A 29 -5.34 -7.82 -2.46
N VAL A 30 -5.29 -7.70 -1.13
CA VAL A 30 -5.66 -8.81 -0.23
C VAL A 30 -7.14 -9.14 -0.33
N LEU A 31 -8.02 -8.13 -0.27
CA LEU A 31 -9.47 -8.33 -0.31
C LEU A 31 -10.02 -8.46 -1.73
N ARG A 32 -9.14 -8.48 -2.73
CA ARG A 32 -9.51 -8.65 -4.13
C ARG A 32 -10.00 -10.05 -4.45
N TRP A 33 -9.42 -11.04 -3.79
CA TRP A 33 -9.62 -12.44 -4.09
C TRP A 33 -10.58 -13.06 -3.09
N ALA A 34 -11.40 -14.00 -3.56
CA ALA A 34 -12.18 -14.82 -2.65
C ALA A 34 -11.25 -15.86 -2.02
N GLU A 35 -11.27 -15.94 -0.69
CA GLU A 35 -10.62 -16.98 0.08
C GLU A 35 -11.68 -17.97 0.61
N CYS A 36 -11.26 -19.13 1.09
CA CYS A 36 -12.15 -20.25 1.45
C CYS A 36 -13.34 -19.90 2.37
N ARG A 37 -13.28 -18.77 3.11
CA ARG A 37 -14.36 -18.28 3.98
C ARG A 37 -14.65 -16.78 3.83
N HIS A 38 -14.01 -16.12 2.87
CA HIS A 38 -14.14 -14.68 2.69
C HIS A 38 -14.43 -14.39 1.21
N PRO A 39 -15.63 -13.87 0.87
CA PRO A 39 -15.88 -13.43 -0.49
C PRO A 39 -14.98 -12.24 -0.82
N ALA A 40 -14.70 -12.07 -2.12
CA ALA A 40 -14.02 -10.88 -2.59
C ALA A 40 -14.82 -9.62 -2.21
N VAL A 41 -14.13 -8.61 -1.70
CA VAL A 41 -14.74 -7.34 -1.27
C VAL A 41 -14.75 -6.38 -2.45
N SER A 42 -15.83 -5.62 -2.63
CA SER A 42 -15.90 -4.64 -3.71
C SER A 42 -14.83 -3.55 -3.51
N ARG A 43 -14.28 -2.98 -4.59
CA ARG A 43 -13.17 -2.02 -4.47
C ARG A 43 -13.50 -0.85 -3.55
N CYS A 44 -14.74 -0.35 -3.60
CA CYS A 44 -15.18 0.79 -2.80
C CYS A 44 -15.22 0.49 -1.29
N GLU A 45 -15.32 -0.79 -0.91
CA GLU A 45 -15.37 -1.24 0.49
C GLU A 45 -14.00 -1.63 1.04
N ARG A 46 -12.94 -1.64 0.21
CA ARG A 46 -11.55 -1.94 0.63
C ARG A 46 -10.92 -0.73 1.31
N LEU A 47 -11.51 -0.29 2.41
CA LEU A 47 -11.13 0.93 3.11
C LEU A 47 -9.72 0.83 3.71
N CYS A 48 -9.03 1.98 3.77
CA CYS A 48 -7.72 2.13 4.37
C CYS A 48 -7.73 1.76 5.84
N ARG A 49 -6.75 0.97 6.29
CA ARG A 49 -6.61 0.57 7.70
C ARG A 49 -6.27 1.71 8.66
N TYR A 50 -5.87 2.86 8.12
CA TYR A 50 -5.47 4.03 8.91
C TYR A 50 -6.64 5.01 9.01
N CYS A 51 -7.13 5.51 7.88
CA CYS A 51 -8.14 6.58 7.87
C CYS A 51 -9.59 6.08 7.76
N HIS A 52 -9.81 4.80 7.43
CA HIS A 52 -11.13 4.15 7.31
C HIS A 52 -12.11 4.85 6.35
N SER A 53 -11.65 5.77 5.49
CA SER A 53 -12.52 6.64 4.69
C SER A 53 -12.31 6.50 3.18
N LYS A 54 -11.07 6.25 2.74
CA LYS A 54 -10.71 6.07 1.34
C LYS A 54 -10.26 4.64 1.08
N VAL A 55 -10.27 4.22 -0.18
CA VAL A 55 -9.77 2.90 -0.60
C VAL A 55 -8.28 2.77 -0.25
N GLU A 56 -7.88 1.61 0.25
CA GLU A 56 -6.49 1.28 0.59
C GLU A 56 -5.68 0.89 -0.64
N ASP A 57 -5.41 1.87 -1.51
CA ASP A 57 -4.43 1.74 -2.58
C ASP A 57 -3.05 2.30 -2.19
N GLU A 58 -2.04 2.01 -3.01
CA GLU A 58 -0.64 2.33 -2.75
C GLU A 58 -0.44 3.84 -2.67
N ALA A 59 -1.09 4.59 -3.57
CA ALA A 59 -1.00 6.03 -3.62
C ALA A 59 -1.63 6.67 -2.38
N HIS A 60 -2.82 6.22 -1.98
CA HIS A 60 -3.46 6.70 -0.77
C HIS A 60 -2.58 6.48 0.45
N VAL A 61 -2.14 5.25 0.72
CA VAL A 61 -1.35 4.92 1.91
C VAL A 61 -0.03 5.70 1.95
N LEU A 62 0.70 5.75 0.83
CA LEU A 62 2.03 6.34 0.81
C LEU A 62 2.03 7.86 0.74
N LEU A 63 1.11 8.47 -0.02
CA LEU A 63 1.21 9.90 -0.38
C LEU A 63 0.13 10.77 0.26
N TYR A 64 -1.05 10.23 0.57
CA TYR A 64 -2.21 11.06 0.91
C TYR A 64 -2.87 10.71 2.24
N CYS A 65 -2.50 9.59 2.87
CA CYS A 65 -3.17 9.16 4.08
C CYS A 65 -2.72 10.02 5.27
N GLU A 66 -3.68 10.60 5.97
CA GLU A 66 -3.49 11.38 7.21
C GLU A 66 -4.02 10.61 8.42
N GLY A 67 -4.31 9.31 8.27
CA GLY A 67 -4.84 8.47 9.34
C GLY A 67 -3.77 7.91 10.29
N SER A 68 -2.50 8.25 10.08
CA SER A 68 -1.38 7.76 10.90
C SER A 68 -0.29 8.83 10.99
N ASP A 69 -0.08 9.32 12.22
CA ASP A 69 0.94 10.31 12.54
C ASP A 69 2.35 9.84 12.13
N ASP A 70 2.66 8.55 12.29
CA ASP A 70 3.94 7.96 11.90
C ASP A 70 4.20 8.08 10.39
N VAL A 71 3.18 7.77 9.58
CA VAL A 71 3.29 7.82 8.11
C VAL A 71 3.41 9.28 7.66
N GLU A 72 2.65 10.19 8.27
CA GLU A 72 2.69 11.61 7.98
C GLU A 72 4.06 12.21 8.32
N MET A 73 4.59 11.90 9.50
CA MET A 73 5.93 12.30 9.92
C MET A 73 6.99 11.80 8.95
N LEU A 74 6.98 10.51 8.59
CA LEU A 74 7.92 9.96 7.60
C LEU A 74 7.82 10.65 6.25
N ARG A 75 6.61 11.05 5.82
CA ARG A 75 6.39 11.77 4.56
C ARG A 75 7.00 13.18 4.62
N SER A 76 6.87 13.88 5.75
CA SER A 76 7.48 15.19 5.96
C SER A 76 9.02 15.17 5.95
N HIS A 77 9.64 14.02 6.23
CA HIS A 77 11.09 13.87 6.13
C HIS A 77 11.60 13.67 4.69
N PHE A 78 10.71 13.36 3.75
CA PHE A 78 11.04 13.15 2.34
C PHE A 78 10.87 14.39 1.45
N PHE A 79 10.00 15.32 1.84
CA PHE A 79 9.74 16.59 1.13
C PHE A 79 10.48 17.75 1.80
#